data_AF-A0A4P6P2D5-F1
#
_entry.id   AF-A0A4P6P2D5-F1
#
_cell.length_a   1.000
_cell.length_b   1.000
_cell.length_c   1.000
_cell.angle_alpha   90.00
_cell.angle_beta   90.00
_cell.angle_gamma   90.00
#
_symmetry.space_group_name_H-M   'P 1'
#
loop_
_entity.id
_entity.type
_entity.pdbx_description
1 polymer ?
#
loop_
_entity_poly.entity_id
_entity_poly.type
_entity_poly.pdbx_seq_one_letter_code
_entity_poly.pdbx_strand_id
1 'polypeptide(L)'
;MLIDTDLLFDELQEYAFFHKCEVKAVIDEKVKCEDGEVLEFYEDMEYILDEFDEIIILKKKQTLNDLEAFKAFLIETNKNELIASVESSIEIARRDGAYETFACVHDDTFYDLHGFSF
;
A
#
# COMPACT_ATOMS: atom_id res chain seq x y z
N MET A 1 -20.13 -9.14 12.13
CA MET A 1 -20.32 -9.67 10.77
C MET A 1 -19.02 -10.37 10.45
N LEU A 2 -18.99 -11.69 10.24
CA LEU A 2 -17.74 -12.39 9.92
C LEU A 2 -17.39 -11.99 8.48
N ILE A 3 -16.41 -11.10 8.33
CA ILE A 3 -15.83 -10.79 7.02
C ILE A 3 -15.09 -12.04 6.55
N ASP A 4 -15.18 -12.31 5.25
CA ASP A 4 -14.57 -13.47 4.61
C ASP A 4 -13.05 -13.26 4.59
N THR A 5 -12.36 -13.76 5.63
CA THR A 5 -10.91 -13.61 5.80
C THR A 5 -10.11 -14.10 4.60
N ASP A 6 -10.69 -15.00 3.82
CA ASP A 6 -10.09 -15.56 2.60
C ASP A 6 -9.86 -14.48 1.53
N LEU A 7 -10.76 -13.50 1.39
CA LEU A 7 -10.58 -12.36 0.47
C LEU A 7 -9.42 -11.46 0.90
N LEU A 8 -9.30 -11.21 2.21
CA LEU A 8 -8.19 -10.43 2.76
C LEU A 8 -6.85 -11.13 2.53
N PHE A 9 -6.79 -12.47 2.69
CA PHE A 9 -5.55 -13.22 2.48
C PHE A 9 -5.10 -13.24 1.02
N ASP A 10 -6.02 -13.25 0.06
CA ASP A 10 -5.70 -13.13 -1.36
C ASP A 10 -5.12 -11.74 -1.71
N GLU A 11 -5.66 -10.67 -1.11
CA GLU A 11 -5.16 -9.30 -1.30
C GLU A 11 -3.78 -9.08 -0.64
N LEU A 12 -3.54 -9.77 0.49
CA LEU A 12 -2.28 -9.74 1.23
C LEU A 12 -1.16 -10.58 0.60
N GLN A 13 -1.43 -11.31 -0.49
CA GLN A 13 -0.45 -12.21 -1.07
C GLN A 13 0.83 -11.44 -1.48
N GLU A 14 1.98 -11.95 -1.01
CA GLU A 14 3.34 -11.39 -1.22
C GLU A 14 3.67 -10.14 -0.38
N TYR A 15 2.73 -9.59 0.39
CA TYR A 15 3.03 -8.61 1.42
C TYR A 15 3.63 -9.28 2.65
N ALA A 16 4.65 -8.63 3.23
CA ALA A 16 5.27 -9.02 4.49
C ALA A 16 4.98 -7.98 5.57
N PHE A 17 4.86 -8.44 6.82
CA PHE A 17 4.79 -7.55 7.97
C PHE A 17 6.00 -6.61 7.99
N PHE A 18 5.75 -5.31 8.12
CA PHE A 18 6.80 -4.30 8.20
C PHE A 18 6.83 -3.64 9.57
N HIS A 19 5.70 -3.07 9.99
CA HIS A 19 5.61 -2.28 11.22
C HIS A 19 4.19 -2.26 11.78
N LYS A 20 4.07 -1.81 13.03
CA LYS A 20 2.78 -1.65 13.73
C LYS A 20 2.85 -0.40 14.58
N CYS A 21 1.88 0.49 14.43
CA CYS A 21 1.84 1.78 15.12
C CYS A 21 0.41 2.22 15.41
N GLU A 22 0.28 3.22 16.29
CA GLU A 22 -1.00 3.84 16.64
C GLU A 22 -1.21 5.15 15.87
N VAL A 23 -2.44 5.40 15.45
CA VAL A 23 -2.85 6.64 14.79
C VAL A 23 -2.83 7.79 15.79
N LYS A 24 -2.11 8.86 15.44
CA LYS A 24 -2.03 10.11 16.20
C LYS A 24 -2.99 11.17 15.66
N ALA A 25 -3.11 11.26 14.35
CA ALA A 25 -3.96 12.23 13.67
C ALA A 25 -4.28 11.78 12.26
N VAL A 26 -5.48 12.13 11.80
CA VAL A 26 -5.94 11.92 10.42
C VAL A 26 -6.37 13.28 9.87
N ILE A 27 -5.92 13.60 8.65
CA ILE A 27 -6.28 14.81 7.92
C ILE A 27 -6.42 14.43 6.45
N ASP A 28 -7.64 14.50 5.93
CA ASP A 28 -7.97 14.07 4.57
C ASP A 28 -7.39 12.65 4.27
N GLU A 29 -6.56 12.53 3.23
CA GLU A 29 -5.91 11.27 2.84
C GLU A 29 -4.65 10.91 3.64
N LYS A 30 -4.30 11.69 4.67
CA LYS A 30 -3.03 11.54 5.39
C LYS A 30 -3.25 11.12 6.84
N VAL A 31 -2.54 10.07 7.23
CA VAL A 31 -2.54 9.56 8.60
C VAL A 31 -1.14 9.71 9.17
N LYS A 32 -1.06 10.39 10.31
CA LYS A 32 0.17 10.50 11.10
C LYS A 32 0.10 9.52 12.26
N CYS A 33 1.17 8.77 12.45
CA CYS A 33 1.29 7.83 13.57
C CYS A 33 2.04 8.44 14.75
N GLU A 34 1.88 7.82 15.92
CA GLU A 34 2.59 8.20 17.15
C GLU A 34 4.12 8.16 16.97
N ASP A 35 4.59 7.23 16.15
CA ASP A 35 6.01 6.97 15.90
C ASP A 35 6.66 8.01 14.96
N GLY A 36 5.86 8.94 14.43
CA GLY A 36 6.28 9.98 13.49
C GLY A 36 6.02 9.65 12.02
N GLU A 37 5.70 8.39 11.71
CA GLU A 37 5.38 7.93 10.36
C GLU A 37 4.17 8.66 9.77
N VAL A 38 4.20 8.86 8.46
CA VAL A 38 3.09 9.43 7.69
C VAL A 38 2.72 8.50 6.55
N LEU A 39 1.46 8.08 6.54
CA LEU A 39 0.82 7.26 5.53
C LEU A 39 -0.06 8.16 4.66
N GLU A 40 0.05 8.00 3.34
CA GLU A 40 -0.81 8.70 2.38
C GLU A 40 -1.63 7.68 1.59
N PHE A 41 -2.95 7.83 1.66
CA PHE A 41 -3.96 6.92 1.12
C PHE A 41 -4.58 7.48 -0.17
N TYR A 42 -5.16 6.61 -1.00
CA TYR A 42 -5.87 7.07 -2.21
C TYR A 42 -7.25 7.66 -1.92
N GLU A 43 -7.71 7.59 -0.67
CA GLU A 43 -9.02 8.03 -0.22
C GLU A 43 -8.94 8.77 1.12
N ASP A 44 -9.99 9.53 1.42
CA ASP A 44 -10.15 10.26 2.68
C ASP A 44 -10.39 9.28 3.83
N MET A 45 -9.56 9.37 4.86
CA MET A 45 -9.56 8.44 5.99
C MET A 45 -10.24 8.99 7.25
N GLU A 46 -10.73 10.25 7.25
CA GLU A 46 -11.26 10.92 8.45
C GLU A 46 -12.45 10.20 9.13
N TYR A 47 -13.19 9.39 8.37
CA TYR A 47 -14.33 8.61 8.88
C TYR A 47 -14.08 7.10 8.94
N ILE A 48 -12.83 6.71 8.69
CA ILE A 48 -12.39 5.31 8.63
C ILE A 48 -11.42 5.01 9.77
N LEU A 49 -10.54 5.95 10.09
CA LEU A 49 -9.53 5.84 11.14
C LEU A 49 -9.74 6.92 12.19
N ASP A 50 -9.71 6.51 13.45
CA ASP A 50 -9.78 7.36 14.63
C ASP A 50 -8.42 7.46 15.34
N GLU A 51 -8.27 8.49 16.17
CA GLU A 51 -7.10 8.60 17.06
C GLU A 51 -7.04 7.37 17.99
N PHE A 52 -5.81 6.86 18.22
CA PHE A 52 -5.50 5.63 18.96
C PHE A 52 -5.83 4.31 18.26
N ASP A 53 -6.33 4.36 17.02
CA ASP A 53 -6.49 3.13 16.23
C ASP A 53 -5.14 2.48 15.97
N GLU A 54 -5.14 1.15 16.02
CA GLU A 54 -3.95 0.34 15.83
C GLU A 54 -3.88 -0.13 14.39
N ILE A 55 -2.81 0.26 13.68
CA ILE A 55 -2.64 -0.08 12.27
C ILE A 55 -1.41 -0.95 12.05
N ILE A 56 -1.54 -1.89 11.12
CA ILE A 56 -0.46 -2.78 10.69
C ILE A 56 0.01 -2.32 9.32
N ILE A 57 1.28 -1.97 9.22
CA ILE A 57 1.91 -1.62 7.96
C ILE A 57 2.57 -2.85 7.38
N LEU A 58 2.26 -3.09 6.12
CA LEU A 58 2.80 -4.17 5.33
C LEU A 58 3.66 -3.60 4.22
N LYS A 59 4.61 -4.41 3.76
CA LYS A 59 5.53 -4.05 2.71
C LYS A 59 5.64 -5.17 1.69
N LYS A 60 5.62 -4.80 0.42
CA LYS A 60 5.87 -5.71 -0.70
C LYS A 60 7.06 -5.22 -1.50
N LYS A 61 7.97 -6.14 -1.78
CA LYS A 61 9.16 -5.89 -2.60
C LYS A 61 8.92 -6.48 -3.99
N GLN A 62 8.86 -5.62 -5.00
CA GLN A 62 8.64 -6.00 -6.38
C GLN A 62 9.96 -5.90 -7.15
N THR A 63 10.38 -7.00 -7.75
CA THR A 63 11.55 -7.03 -8.62
C THR A 63 11.24 -6.36 -9.95
N LEU A 64 12.28 -6.05 -10.73
CA LEU A 64 12.12 -5.55 -12.09
C LEU A 64 11.25 -6.50 -12.94
N ASN A 65 11.44 -7.81 -12.80
CA ASN A 65 10.68 -8.80 -13.56
C ASN A 65 9.19 -8.77 -13.19
N ASP A 66 8.86 -8.60 -11.90
CA ASP A 66 7.47 -8.55 -11.45
C ASP A 66 6.76 -7.32 -12.03
N LEU A 67 7.44 -6.17 -12.04
CA LEU A 67 6.91 -4.92 -12.59
C LEU A 67 6.78 -4.96 -14.11
N GLU A 68 7.75 -5.56 -14.82
CA GLU A 68 7.67 -5.72 -16.28
C GLU A 68 6.56 -6.69 -16.68
N ALA A 69 6.37 -7.78 -15.93
CA ALA A 69 5.25 -8.70 -16.11
C ALA A 69 3.91 -8.01 -15.86
N PHE A 70 3.80 -7.21 -14.79
CA PHE A 70 2.59 -6.45 -14.49
C PHE A 70 2.29 -5.40 -15.56
N LYS A 71 3.31 -4.69 -16.06
CA LYS A 71 3.15 -3.76 -17.19
C LYS A 71 2.64 -4.47 -18.45
N ALA A 72 3.16 -5.65 -18.77
CA ALA A 72 2.68 -6.44 -19.91
C ALA A 72 1.20 -6.81 -19.74
N PHE A 73 0.79 -7.26 -18.55
CA PHE A 73 -0.60 -7.55 -18.22
C PHE A 73 -1.52 -6.32 -18.37
N LEU A 74 -1.07 -5.12 -17.94
CA LEU A 74 -1.85 -3.89 -18.11
C LEU A 74 -2.06 -3.53 -19.59
N ILE A 75 -1.06 -3.74 -20.43
CA ILE A 75 -1.16 -3.54 -21.88
C ILE A 75 -2.17 -4.53 -22.48
N GLU A 76 -2.07 -5.81 -22.13
CA GLU A 76 -2.98 -6.86 -22.61
C GLU A 76 -4.44 -6.62 -22.20
N THR A 77 -4.65 -6.07 -21.00
CA THR A 77 -5.97 -5.73 -20.46
C THR A 77 -6.45 -4.32 -20.80
N ASN A 78 -5.68 -3.57 -21.61
CA ASN A 78 -6.00 -2.22 -22.08
C ASN A 78 -6.21 -1.18 -20.97
N LYS A 79 -5.52 -1.35 -19.83
CA LYS A 79 -5.51 -0.42 -18.67
C LYS A 79 -4.36 0.60 -18.81
N ASN A 80 -4.37 1.36 -19.90
CA ASN A 80 -3.25 2.22 -20.29
C ASN A 80 -2.99 3.36 -19.30
N GLU A 81 -4.00 3.79 -18.56
CA GLU A 81 -3.94 4.83 -17.55
C GLU A 81 -2.99 4.50 -16.39
N LEU A 82 -2.77 3.21 -16.11
CA LEU A 82 -1.88 2.76 -15.03
C LEU A 82 -0.43 2.56 -15.48
N ILE A 83 -0.16 2.54 -16.78
CA ILE A 83 1.16 2.20 -17.34
C ILE A 83 2.22 3.22 -16.88
N ALA A 84 1.90 4.51 -16.90
CA ALA A 84 2.84 5.57 -16.51
C ALA A 84 3.30 5.43 -15.04
N SER A 85 2.40 5.02 -14.15
CA SER A 85 2.72 4.76 -12.75
C SER A 85 3.69 3.59 -12.61
N VAL A 86 3.42 2.48 -13.30
CA VAL A 86 4.29 1.29 -13.27
C VAL A 86 5.65 1.57 -13.91
N GLU A 87 5.72 2.39 -14.95
CA GLU A 87 7.00 2.82 -15.55
C GLU A 87 7.87 3.59 -14.55
N SER A 88 7.27 4.45 -13.73
CA SER A 88 8.01 5.13 -12.65
C SER A 88 8.57 4.12 -11.63
N SER A 89 7.76 3.13 -11.22
CA SER A 89 8.21 2.06 -10.33
C SER A 89 9.34 1.21 -10.95
N ILE A 90 9.28 0.93 -12.25
CA ILE A 90 10.32 0.21 -12.99
C ILE A 90 11.65 0.98 -12.96
N GLU A 91 11.63 2.30 -13.17
CA GLU A 91 12.85 3.10 -13.13
C GLU A 91 13.51 3.10 -11.74
N ILE A 92 12.70 3.13 -10.68
CA ILE A 92 13.20 2.97 -9.30
C ILE A 92 13.83 1.57 -9.14
N ALA A 93 13.11 0.52 -9.54
CA ALA A 93 13.61 -0.85 -9.43
C ALA A 93 14.89 -1.11 -10.25
N ARG A 94 15.07 -0.44 -11.39
CA ARG A 94 16.30 -0.51 -12.20
C ARG A 94 17.50 0.08 -11.45
N ARG A 95 17.31 1.16 -10.71
CA ARG A 95 18.36 1.83 -9.95
C ARG A 95 18.68 1.08 -8.65
N ASP A 96 17.65 0.69 -7.92
CA ASP A 96 17.75 0.25 -6.52
C ASP A 96 17.63 -1.29 -6.39
N GLY A 97 17.37 -1.99 -7.49
CA GLY A 97 17.24 -3.46 -7.57
C GLY A 97 15.82 -3.98 -7.32
N ALA A 98 14.96 -3.17 -6.69
CA ALA A 98 13.54 -3.45 -6.48
C ALA A 98 12.76 -2.16 -6.22
N TYR A 99 11.45 -2.22 -6.40
CA TYR A 99 10.51 -1.22 -5.92
C TYR A 99 9.85 -1.73 -4.66
N GLU A 100 9.70 -0.86 -3.66
CA GLU A 100 9.05 -1.18 -2.40
C GLU A 100 7.74 -0.41 -2.34
N THR A 101 6.65 -1.14 -2.14
CA THR A 101 5.31 -0.58 -1.92
C THR A 101 4.81 -0.96 -0.53
N PHE A 102 3.91 -0.15 0.00
CA PHE A 102 3.38 -0.30 1.35
C PHE A 102 1.85 -0.38 1.31
N ALA A 103 1.31 -1.07 2.30
CA ALA A 103 -0.12 -1.17 2.54
C ALA A 103 -0.41 -1.08 4.03
N CYS A 104 -1.63 -0.69 4.38
CA CYS A 104 -2.12 -0.59 5.73
C CYS A 104 -3.25 -1.61 5.94
N VAL A 105 -3.26 -2.26 7.10
CA VAL A 105 -4.39 -3.07 7.58
C VAL A 105 -4.92 -2.44 8.86
N HIS A 106 -6.22 -2.17 8.86
CA HIS A 106 -6.97 -1.65 10.00
C HIS A 106 -8.32 -2.37 10.08
N ASP A 107 -8.73 -2.84 11.26
CA ASP A 107 -10.02 -3.51 11.49
C ASP A 107 -10.41 -4.52 10.40
N ASP A 108 -9.51 -5.47 10.13
CA ASP A 108 -9.68 -6.51 9.11
C ASP A 108 -9.91 -5.98 7.69
N THR A 109 -9.56 -4.72 7.41
CA THR A 109 -9.65 -4.07 6.11
C THR A 109 -8.27 -3.70 5.58
N PHE A 110 -8.05 -3.91 4.30
CA PHE A 110 -6.79 -3.65 3.61
C PHE A 110 -6.87 -2.38 2.77
N TYR A 111 -5.83 -1.55 2.86
CA TYR A 111 -5.71 -0.27 2.16
C TYR A 111 -4.34 -0.14 1.50
N ASP A 112 -4.31 0.12 0.19
CA ASP A 112 -3.06 0.45 -0.50
C ASP A 112 -2.60 1.87 -0.15
N LEU A 113 -1.30 2.04 0.08
CA LEU A 113 -0.69 3.35 0.31
C LEU A 113 -0.05 3.86 -0.97
N HIS A 114 -0.27 5.14 -1.29
CA HIS A 114 0.48 5.80 -2.37
C HIS A 114 1.73 6.52 -1.86
N GLY A 115 1.84 6.72 -0.54
CA GLY A 115 2.99 7.33 0.11
C GLY A 115 3.21 6.75 1.51
N PHE A 116 4.48 6.56 1.86
CA PHE A 116 4.91 6.18 3.20
C PHE A 116 6.24 6.87 3.52
N SER A 117 6.31 7.56 4.65
CA SER A 117 7.51 8.30 5.07
C SER A 117 7.71 8.32 6.59
N PHE A 118 8.96 8.52 7.01
CA PHE A 118 9.41 8.69 8.39
C PHE A 118 9.71 10.16 8.70
#